data_AF-A0A354HIZ3-F1
#
_entry.id   AF-A0A354HIZ3-F1
#
_cell.length_a   1.000
_cell.length_b   1.000
_cell.length_c   1.000
_cell.angle_alpha   90.00
_cell.angle_beta   90.00
_cell.angle_gamma   90.00
#
_symmetry.space_group_name_H-M   'P 1'
#
loop_
_entity.id
_entity.type
_entity.pdbx_description
1 polymer ?
#
loop_
_entity_poly.entity_id
_entity_poly.type
_entity_poly.pdbx_seq_one_letter_code
_entity_poly.pdbx_strand_id
1 'polypeptide(L)' 'MSRILEQKEKDNRPTGDKIEISEESRQAFIRAMKIGYYKAFFKQGLLTAEQLERLIEMNTVKTDSATDNNDNDPAA' A
#
# COMPACT_ATOMS: atom_id res chain seq x y z
N MET A 1 -4.18 -59.18 13.65
CA MET A 1 -5.30 -58.30 14.00
C MET A 1 -4.76 -57.03 14.63
N SER A 2 -5.21 -55.86 14.14
CA SER A 2 -5.28 -54.57 14.84
C SER A 2 -3.96 -53.91 15.28
N ARG A 3 -3.74 -52.60 15.15
CA ARG A 3 -4.43 -51.51 14.44
C ARG A 3 -3.35 -50.42 14.38
N ILE A 4 -2.97 -50.01 13.18
CA ILE A 4 -2.11 -48.85 12.94
C ILE A 4 -2.88 -47.65 13.48
N LEU A 5 -2.48 -47.13 14.64
CA LEU A 5 -2.98 -45.84 15.14
C LEU A 5 -2.19 -44.75 14.42
N GLU A 6 -2.62 -44.54 13.19
CA GLU A 6 -2.41 -43.34 12.39
C GLU A 6 -2.92 -42.15 13.20
N GLN A 7 -2.03 -41.57 14.01
CA GLN A 7 -2.25 -40.26 14.61
C GLN A 7 -2.23 -39.26 13.46
N LYS A 8 -3.41 -39.08 12.87
CA LYS A 8 -3.74 -37.98 11.96
C LYS A 8 -3.61 -36.70 12.78
N GLU A 9 -2.39 -36.16 12.83
CA GLU A 9 -2.15 -34.78 13.16
C GLU A 9 -2.95 -33.98 12.13
N LYS A 10 -4.16 -33.56 12.53
CA LYS A 10 -4.94 -32.59 11.78
C LYS A 10 -4.15 -31.30 11.86
N ASP A 11 -3.30 -31.10 10.88
CA ASP A 11 -2.78 -29.82 10.43
C ASP A 11 -4.00 -28.92 10.13
N ASN A 12 -4.61 -28.36 11.19
CA ASN A 12 -5.56 -27.26 11.08
C ASN A 12 -4.74 -25.99 10.78
N ARG A 13 -4.01 -25.98 9.67
CA ARG A 13 -3.60 -24.71 9.07
C ARG A 13 -4.88 -24.16 8.46
N PRO A 14 -5.36 -22.97 8.87
CA PRO A 14 -6.44 -22.33 8.14
C PRO A 14 -5.95 -22.23 6.68
N THR A 15 -6.63 -22.94 5.80
CA THR A 15 -6.38 -22.93 4.37
C THR A 15 -6.64 -21.52 3.87
N GLY A 16 -5.56 -20.76 3.72
CA GLY A 16 -5.46 -19.65 2.79
C GLY A 16 -6.53 -18.58 2.91
N ASP A 17 -6.73 -18.01 4.10
CA ASP A 17 -7.26 -16.66 4.16
C ASP A 17 -6.21 -15.76 3.51
N LYS A 18 -6.47 -15.37 2.26
CA LYS A 18 -5.71 -14.36 1.57
C LYS A 18 -5.73 -13.14 2.50
N ILE A 19 -4.59 -12.76 3.06
CA ILE A 19 -4.50 -11.55 3.88
C ILE A 19 -4.75 -10.38 2.93
N GLU A 20 -6.00 -9.95 2.84
CA GLU A 20 -6.39 -8.81 2.02
C GLU A 20 -6.11 -7.54 2.80
N ILE A 21 -5.10 -6.80 2.34
CA ILE A 21 -4.78 -5.47 2.87
C ILE A 21 -5.80 -4.49 2.29
N SER A 22 -6.45 -3.70 3.15
CA SER A 22 -7.37 -2.66 2.68
C SER A 22 -6.64 -1.67 1.76
N GLU A 23 -7.34 -1.08 0.79
CA GLU A 23 -6.71 -0.13 -0.14
C GLU A 23 -6.16 1.10 0.61
N GLU A 24 -6.82 1.54 1.69
CA GLU A 24 -6.32 2.62 2.55
C GLU A 24 -4.99 2.25 3.21
N SER A 25 -4.89 1.01 3.69
CA SER A 25 -3.69 0.47 4.34
C SER A 25 -2.56 0.31 3.32
N ARG A 26 -2.87 -0.16 2.11
CA ARG A 26 -1.92 -0.25 0.99
C ARG A 26 -1.42 1.13 0.58
N GLN A 27 -2.30 2.12 0.45
CA GLN A 27 -1.91 3.49 0.14
C GLN A 27 -1.08 4.12 1.26
N ALA A 28 -1.44 3.90 2.52
CA ALA A 28 -0.66 4.36 3.66
C ALA A 28 0.76 3.78 3.64
N PHE A 29 0.89 2.49 3.33
CA PHE A 29 2.19 1.83 3.16
C PHE A 29 3.01 2.43 2.01
N ILE A 30 2.40 2.64 0.84
CA ILE A 30 3.07 3.26 -0.31
C ILE A 30 3.53 4.69 0.04
N ARG A 31 2.70 5.49 0.72
CA ARG A 31 3.07 6.84 1.19
C ARG A 31 4.27 6.79 2.14
N ALA A 32 4.26 5.88 3.11
CA ALA A 32 5.36 5.72 4.05
C ALA A 32 6.67 5.35 3.32
N MET A 33 6.61 4.44 2.34
CA MET A 33 7.78 4.12 1.51
C MET A 33 8.30 5.35 0.74
N LYS A 34 7.43 6.11 0.08
CA LYS A 34 7.83 7.32 -0.66
C LYS A 34 8.54 8.32 0.25
N ILE A 35 8.00 8.60 1.43
CA ILE A 35 8.63 9.49 2.42
C ILE A 35 10.01 8.96 2.84
N GLY A 36 10.15 7.65 3.01
CA GLY A 36 11.44 7.01 3.29
C GLY A 36 12.49 7.30 2.21
N TYR A 37 12.12 7.17 0.93
CA TYR A 37 13.01 7.50 -0.18
C TYR A 37 13.35 8.99 -0.26
N TYR A 38 12.39 9.89 -0.09
CA TYR A 38 12.67 11.32 -0.09
C TYR A 38 13.69 11.71 1.00
N LYS A 39 13.56 11.13 2.20
CA LYS A 39 14.55 11.32 3.27
C LYS A 39 15.92 10.75 2.91
N ALA A 40 15.99 9.62 2.21
CA ALA A 40 17.25 9.05 1.75
C ALA A 40 17.94 9.95 0.71
N PHE A 41 17.17 10.51 -0.23
CA PHE A 41 17.68 11.43 -1.25
C PHE A 41 18.18 12.74 -0.64
N PHE A 42 17.48 13.27 0.37
CA PHE A 42 17.95 14.43 1.13
C PHE A 42 19.31 14.15 1.81
N LYS A 43 19.46 12.98 2.46
CA LYS A 43 20.75 12.57 3.06
C LYS A 43 21.88 12.44 2.04
N GLN A 44 21.57 12.11 0.79
CA GLN A 44 22.53 12.01 -0.31
C GLN A 44 22.81 13.38 -0.96
N GLY A 45 22.17 14.45 -0.52
CA GLY A 45 22.30 15.79 -1.12
C GLY A 45 21.61 15.95 -2.48
N LEU A 46 20.74 14.99 -2.86
CA LEU A 46 19.98 15.03 -4.10
C LEU A 46 18.76 15.96 -4.02
N LEU A 47 18.34 16.30 -2.81
CA LEU A 47 17.22 17.20 -2.54
C LEU A 47 17.66 18.27 -1.54
N THR A 48 17.10 19.47 -1.68
CA THR A 48 17.15 20.49 -0.63
C THR A 48 16.10 20.22 0.45
N ALA A 49 16.23 20.89 1.60
CA ALA A 49 15.26 20.78 2.69
C ALA A 49 13.86 21.23 2.25
N GLU A 50 13.77 22.34 1.51
CA GLU A 50 12.51 22.86 0.97
C GLU A 50 11.83 21.88 0.00
N GLN A 51 12.61 21.21 -0.86
CA GLN A 51 12.10 20.20 -1.78
C GLN A 51 11.58 18.97 -1.03
N LEU A 52 12.27 18.55 0.04
CA LEU A 52 11.82 17.45 0.89
C LEU A 52 10.49 17.77 1.58
N GLU A 53 10.36 18.96 2.17
CA GLU A 53 9.14 19.38 2.85
C GLU A 53 7.94 19.38 1.90
N ARG A 54 8.10 19.97 0.70
CA ARG A 54 7.04 19.99 -0.31
C ARG A 54 6.62 18.59 -0.77
N LEU A 55 7.59 17.68 -0.94
CA LEU A 55 7.31 16.29 -1.33
C LEU A 55 6.55 15.53 -0.24
N ILE A 56 6.85 15.78 1.03
CA ILE A 56 6.11 15.19 2.16
C ILE A 56 4.69 15.75 2.17
N GLU A 57 4.53 17.07 2.09
CA GLU A 57 3.22 17.74 2.13
C GLU A 57 2.29 17.20 1.03
N MET A 58 2.74 17.15 -0.23
CA MET A 58 1.98 16.62 -1.37
C MET A 58 1.53 15.16 -1.20
N ASN A 59 2.26 14.36 -0.42
CA ASN A 59 1.89 12.96 -0.16
C ASN A 59 1.09 12.79 1.15
N THR A 60 0.93 13.83 1.96
CA THR A 60 0.11 13.79 3.19
C THR A 60 -1.30 14.33 3.01
N VAL A 61 -1.49 15.24 2.05
CA VAL A 61 -2.83 15.68 1.65
C VAL A 61 -3.54 14.48 1.03
N LYS A 62 -4.63 14.02 1.65
CA LYS A 62 -5.53 13.04 1.02
C LYS A 62 -5.93 13.65 -0.31
N THR A 63 -5.57 12.99 -1.41
CA THR A 63 -6.08 13.31 -2.74
C THR A 63 -7.57 12.96 -2.75
N ASP A 64 -8.38 13.82 -2.14
CA ASP A 64 -9.84 13.82 -2.23
C ASP A 64 -10.19 14.40 -3.60
N SER A 65 -9.96 13.65 -4.68
CA SER A 65 -10.59 13.78 -6.01
C SER A 65 -9.75 13.06 -7.08
N ALA A 66 -10.09 11.80 -7.33
CA ALA A 66 -10.14 11.32 -8.71
C ALA A 66 -11.63 11.32 -9.09
N THR A 67 -12.19 12.50 -9.38
CA THR A 67 -13.42 12.56 -10.16
C THR A 67 -13.08 12.16 -11.58
N ASP A 68 -13.69 11.05 -11.97
CA ASP A 68 -13.71 10.43 -13.28
C ASP A 68 -13.89 11.49 -14.39
N ASN A 69 -12.99 11.50 -15.37
CA ASN A 69 -13.17 12.29 -16.57
C ASN A 69 -14.30 11.66 -17.38
N ASN A 70 -15.42 12.35 -17.51
CA ASN A 70 -16.43 12.00 -18.51
C ASN A 70 -16.93 13.27 -19.22
N ASP A 71 -16.00 13.97 -19.86
CA ASP A 71 -16.33 14.97 -20.88
C ASP A 71 -16.48 14.24 -22.21
N ASN A 72 -17.66 13.67 -22.43
CA ASN A 72 -18.05 13.15 -23.73
C ASN A 72 -19.51 13.54 -24.00
N ASP A 73 -19.73 14.77 -24.49
CA ASP A 73 -20.80 15.01 -25.46
C ASP A 73 -20.54 16.28 -26.28
N PRO A 74 -20.16 16.17 -27.57
CA PRO A 74 -20.27 17.25 -28.53
C PRO A 74 -21.52 17.05 -29.40
N ALA A 75 -22.68 17.56 -28.98
CA ALA A 75 -23.74 18.12 -29.84
C ALA A 75 -25.09 18.28 -29.12
N ALA A 76 -25.59 19.52 -29.05
CA ALA A 76 -26.94 19.93 -29.45
C ALA A 76 -27.06 21.46 -29.44
#